data_AF-A0A969B900-F1
#
_entry.id   AF-A0A969B900-F1
#
_cell.length_a   1.000
_cell.length_b   1.000
_cell.length_c   1.000
_cell.angle_alpha   90.00
_cell.angle_beta   90.00
_cell.angle_gamma   90.00
#
_symmetry.space_group_name_H-M   'P 1'
#
loop_
_entity.id
_entity.type
_entity.pdbx_description
1 polymer ?
#
loop_
_entity_poly.entity_id
_entity_poly.type
_entity_poly.pdbx_seq_one_letter_code
_entity_poly.pdbx_strand_id
1 'polypeptide(L)'
;MKHFFLTLCLTALSTIVMAQPCMNGYKYRRQVTVTNNNAGTLTHVPVQINLDTYTLIGTGKMQTNAADIRVVDGSNNVLTHWVEPNSIYTANTKVWVKIPSLATGATSLYLFYGNPADYDAANGDSVFTFFDDFNLGYVDNSNGKPTPPEAQKRWKTASLPWQWPVTTP
;
A
#
# COMPACT_ATOMS: atom_id res chain seq x y z
N MET A 1 -2.27 67.98 0.59
CA MET A 1 -1.78 66.83 -0.19
C MET A 1 -1.82 65.61 0.73
N LYS A 2 -2.86 64.78 0.62
CA LYS A 2 -3.06 63.60 1.48
C LYS A 2 -2.52 62.39 0.71
N HIS A 3 -1.38 61.87 1.13
CA HIS A 3 -0.77 60.70 0.50
C HIS A 3 -1.52 59.44 0.94
N PHE A 4 -2.24 58.84 -0.01
CA PHE A 4 -2.93 57.57 0.10
C PHE A 4 -1.90 56.47 -0.16
N PHE A 5 -1.43 55.79 0.88
CA PHE A 5 -0.52 54.67 0.75
C PHE A 5 -1.29 53.43 0.29
N LEU A 6 -1.07 53.04 -0.97
CA LEU A 6 -1.57 51.82 -1.58
C LEU A 6 -0.76 50.63 -1.03
N THR A 7 -1.30 49.90 -0.07
CA THR A 7 -0.68 48.67 0.44
C THR A 7 -0.80 47.56 -0.62
N LEU A 8 0.30 47.31 -1.32
CA LEU A 8 0.51 46.13 -2.15
C LEU A 8 0.61 44.90 -1.23
N CYS A 9 -0.51 44.19 -1.05
CA CYS A 9 -0.51 42.91 -0.33
C CYS A 9 0.12 41.85 -1.23
N LEU A 10 1.44 41.70 -1.13
CA LEU A 10 2.19 40.63 -1.77
C LEU A 10 1.91 39.34 -0.98
N THR A 11 0.80 38.67 -1.28
CA THR A 11 0.54 37.34 -0.74
C THR A 11 1.56 36.38 -1.35
N ALA A 12 2.63 36.09 -0.61
CA ALA A 12 3.52 34.99 -0.93
C ALA A 12 2.68 33.71 -0.85
N LEU A 13 2.34 33.16 -2.02
CA LEU A 13 1.77 31.82 -2.12
C LEU A 13 2.88 30.85 -1.72
N SER A 14 2.97 30.56 -0.42
CA SER A 14 3.94 29.62 0.12
C SER A 14 3.53 28.22 -0.34
N THR A 15 4.14 27.75 -1.42
CA THR A 15 4.05 26.35 -1.79
C THR A 15 4.92 25.57 -0.80
N ILE A 16 4.27 24.85 0.10
CA ILE A 16 4.97 23.88 0.95
C ILE A 16 5.41 22.75 0.02
N VAL A 17 6.67 22.81 -0.43
CA VAL A 17 7.31 21.67 -1.09
C VAL A 17 7.63 20.67 0.02
N MET A 18 6.76 19.69 0.22
CA MET A 18 7.05 18.54 1.08
C MET A 18 8.19 17.75 0.43
N ALA A 19 9.30 17.57 1.15
CA ALA A 19 10.34 16.66 0.71
C ALA A 19 9.72 15.26 0.54
N GLN A 20 10.00 14.59 -0.58
CA GLN A 20 9.49 13.24 -0.80
C GLN A 20 9.97 12.32 0.33
N PRO A 21 9.15 11.36 0.79
CA PRO A 21 9.52 10.45 1.86
C PRO A 21 10.88 9.78 1.66
N CYS A 22 11.68 9.69 2.70
CA CYS A 22 12.91 8.91 2.73
C CYS A 22 12.89 7.97 3.93
N MET A 23 13.50 6.80 3.78
CA MET A 23 13.59 5.80 4.83
C MET A 23 15.03 5.31 4.93
N ASN A 24 15.62 5.41 6.12
CA ASN A 24 17.02 5.07 6.34
C ASN A 24 17.27 3.59 6.05
N GLY A 25 18.38 3.27 5.38
CA GLY A 25 18.75 1.90 5.01
C GLY A 25 18.09 1.36 3.72
N TYR A 26 17.07 2.03 3.17
CA TYR A 26 16.44 1.62 1.91
C TYR A 26 17.10 2.32 0.73
N LYS A 27 17.46 1.52 -0.27
CA LYS A 27 18.17 2.00 -1.47
C LYS A 27 17.23 2.45 -2.58
N TYR A 28 16.00 1.91 -2.60
CA TYR A 28 15.06 2.10 -3.68
C TYR A 28 13.69 2.51 -3.15
N ARG A 29 12.98 3.29 -3.97
CA ARG A 29 11.62 3.76 -3.70
C ARG A 29 10.84 3.83 -5.00
N ARG A 30 9.58 3.37 -4.96
CA ARG A 30 8.61 3.51 -6.04
C ARG A 30 7.41 4.29 -5.52
N GLN A 31 7.04 5.38 -6.19
CA GLN A 31 5.79 6.06 -5.93
C GLN A 31 4.64 5.29 -6.59
N VAL A 32 3.53 5.14 -5.86
CA VAL A 32 2.30 4.52 -6.32
C VAL A 32 1.16 5.50 -6.08
N THR A 33 0.35 5.74 -7.09
CA THR A 33 -0.84 6.61 -6.97
C THR A 33 -2.08 5.75 -6.79
N VAL A 34 -2.84 6.03 -5.73
CA VAL A 34 -4.13 5.42 -5.44
C VAL A 34 -5.21 6.48 -5.61
N THR A 35 -6.25 6.18 -6.38
CA THR A 35 -7.34 7.13 -6.64
C THR A 35 -8.62 6.65 -5.99
N ASN A 36 -9.21 7.47 -5.13
CA ASN A 36 -10.56 7.29 -4.63
C ASN A 36 -11.55 8.12 -5.46
N ASN A 37 -12.35 7.44 -6.28
CA ASN A 37 -13.36 8.10 -7.12
C ASN A 37 -14.72 8.28 -6.42
N ASN A 38 -14.83 7.93 -5.15
CA ASN A 38 -16.06 8.16 -4.38
C ASN A 38 -16.13 9.60 -3.89
N ALA A 39 -17.34 10.13 -3.73
CA ALA A 39 -17.58 11.48 -3.24
C ALA A 39 -17.17 11.70 -1.77
N GLY A 40 -16.81 10.63 -1.05
CA GLY A 40 -16.45 10.66 0.37
C GLY A 40 -15.10 10.02 0.67
N THR A 41 -14.57 10.36 1.84
CA THR A 41 -13.35 9.74 2.38
C THR A 41 -13.63 8.30 2.77
N LEU A 42 -12.82 7.38 2.25
CA LEU A 42 -12.84 5.98 2.69
C LEU A 42 -11.90 5.81 3.88
N THR A 43 -12.23 4.93 4.82
CA THR A 43 -11.39 4.67 5.99
C THR A 43 -11.01 3.20 6.07
N HIS A 44 -9.81 2.93 6.56
CA HIS A 44 -9.26 1.59 6.79
C HIS A 44 -9.34 0.66 5.56
N VAL A 45 -9.13 1.21 4.37
CA VAL A 45 -9.29 0.45 3.12
C VAL A 45 -8.02 -0.31 2.74
N PRO A 46 -8.10 -1.62 2.47
CA PRO A 46 -7.00 -2.36 1.87
C PRO A 46 -6.93 -2.05 0.37
N VAL A 47 -5.72 -1.76 -0.13
CA VAL A 47 -5.44 -1.50 -1.53
C VAL A 47 -4.33 -2.44 -2.00
N GLN A 48 -4.52 -3.06 -3.16
CA GLN A 48 -3.52 -3.94 -3.78
C GLN A 48 -2.59 -3.14 -4.69
N ILE A 49 -1.28 -3.30 -4.49
CA ILE A 49 -0.21 -2.79 -5.33
C ILE A 49 0.45 -3.96 -6.03
N ASN A 50 0.65 -3.85 -7.34
CA ASN A 50 1.37 -4.85 -8.14
C ASN A 50 2.86 -4.51 -8.21
N LEU A 51 3.72 -5.47 -7.88
CA LEU A 51 5.18 -5.29 -7.87
C LEU A 51 5.89 -6.44 -8.60
N ASP A 52 6.80 -6.11 -9.52
CA ASP A 52 7.64 -7.08 -10.20
C ASP A 52 8.82 -7.49 -9.30
N THR A 53 8.58 -8.42 -8.37
CA THR A 53 9.65 -8.93 -7.50
C THR A 53 10.57 -9.89 -8.23
N TYR A 54 10.13 -10.51 -9.33
CA TYR A 54 10.99 -11.35 -10.17
C TYR A 54 12.23 -10.57 -10.63
N THR A 55 12.03 -9.39 -11.25
CA THR A 55 13.14 -8.56 -11.71
C THR A 55 13.92 -7.96 -10.54
N LEU A 56 13.24 -7.49 -9.48
CA LEU A 56 13.91 -6.82 -8.36
C LEU A 56 14.81 -7.78 -7.56
N ILE A 57 14.35 -9.01 -7.33
CA ILE A 57 15.16 -10.04 -6.67
C ILE A 57 16.26 -10.53 -7.62
N GLY A 58 15.93 -10.81 -8.89
CA GLY A 58 16.90 -11.27 -9.89
C GLY A 58 18.04 -10.27 -10.16
N THR A 59 17.83 -8.98 -9.90
CA THR A 59 18.85 -7.93 -10.01
C THR A 59 19.49 -7.55 -8.67
N GLY A 60 19.21 -8.29 -7.59
CA GLY A 60 19.79 -8.08 -6.26
C GLY A 60 19.35 -6.78 -5.57
N LYS A 61 18.23 -6.19 -6.00
CA LYS A 61 17.68 -4.94 -5.44
C LYS A 61 16.76 -5.17 -4.24
N MET A 62 16.30 -6.39 -4.02
CA MET A 62 15.33 -6.77 -3.00
C MET A 62 15.75 -8.10 -2.35
N GLN A 63 15.37 -8.32 -1.10
CA GLN A 63 15.59 -9.62 -0.45
C GLN A 63 14.78 -10.74 -1.13
N THR A 64 15.31 -11.96 -1.10
CA THR A 64 14.71 -13.14 -1.74
C THR A 64 13.31 -13.51 -1.23
N ASN A 65 12.97 -13.08 -0.01
CA ASN A 65 11.67 -13.27 0.61
C ASN A 65 10.82 -11.99 0.63
N ALA A 66 11.28 -10.91 -0.04
CA ALA A 66 10.64 -9.60 -0.04
C ALA A 66 10.40 -8.98 1.36
N ALA A 67 11.12 -9.42 2.39
CA ALA A 67 10.98 -8.96 3.77
C ALA A 67 11.32 -7.47 3.96
N ASP A 68 12.08 -6.90 3.04
CA ASP A 68 12.49 -5.50 3.02
C ASP A 68 11.48 -4.57 2.34
N ILE A 69 10.22 -4.97 2.19
CA ILE A 69 9.16 -4.08 1.71
C ILE A 69 8.67 -3.19 2.86
N ARG A 70 8.61 -1.87 2.61
CA ARG A 70 7.86 -0.93 3.45
C ARG A 70 7.00 -0.04 2.60
N VAL A 71 5.84 0.36 3.10
CA VAL A 71 4.97 1.32 2.44
C VAL A 71 4.70 2.48 3.38
N VAL A 72 4.83 3.71 2.87
CA VAL A 72 4.49 4.93 3.61
C VAL A 72 3.58 5.83 2.80
N ASP A 73 2.83 6.68 3.48
CA ASP A 73 2.06 7.74 2.84
C ASP A 73 2.92 9.00 2.55
N GLY A 74 2.33 10.01 1.92
CA GLY A 74 2.99 11.28 1.65
C GLY A 74 3.37 12.10 2.90
N SER A 75 2.92 11.70 4.09
CA SER A 75 3.26 12.33 5.37
C SER A 75 4.30 11.54 6.16
N ASN A 76 4.95 10.55 5.54
CA ASN A 76 5.93 9.63 6.15
C ASN A 76 5.36 8.65 7.19
N ASN A 77 4.04 8.45 7.25
CA ASN A 77 3.47 7.44 8.13
C ASN A 77 3.68 6.05 7.52
N VAL A 78 4.24 5.12 8.29
CA VAL A 78 4.35 3.72 7.87
C VAL A 78 2.98 3.06 7.88
N LEU A 79 2.62 2.44 6.77
CA LEU A 79 1.36 1.74 6.58
C LEU A 79 1.56 0.24 6.77
N THR A 80 0.60 -0.40 7.43
CA THR A 80 0.57 -1.86 7.55
C THR A 80 0.34 -2.48 6.18
N HIS A 81 1.08 -3.54 5.88
CA HIS A 81 1.03 -4.22 4.59
C HIS A 81 1.05 -5.73 4.74
N TRP A 82 0.70 -6.42 3.67
CA TRP A 82 0.77 -7.87 3.53
C TRP A 82 1.28 -8.21 2.14
N VAL A 83 2.25 -9.12 2.06
CA VAL A 83 2.75 -9.64 0.77
C VAL A 83 2.15 -11.02 0.61
N GLU A 84 1.38 -11.26 -0.46
CA GLU A 84 0.81 -12.59 -0.72
C GLU A 84 1.96 -13.58 -1.03
N PRO A 85 2.26 -14.57 -0.15
CA PRO A 85 3.50 -15.34 -0.24
C PRO A 85 3.66 -16.09 -1.56
N ASN A 86 2.54 -16.62 -2.07
CA ASN A 86 2.48 -17.35 -3.35
C ASN A 86 2.60 -16.44 -4.60
N SER A 87 2.81 -15.13 -4.41
CA SER A 87 3.00 -14.17 -5.50
C SER A 87 4.42 -13.59 -5.58
N ILE A 88 5.31 -13.91 -4.63
CA ILE A 88 6.73 -13.51 -4.64
C ILE A 88 7.45 -14.25 -5.80
N TYR A 89 8.53 -13.67 -6.34
CA TYR A 89 9.23 -14.16 -7.54
C TYR A 89 8.39 -14.14 -8.81
N THR A 90 7.44 -13.21 -8.88
CA THR A 90 6.65 -13.00 -10.09
C THR A 90 6.71 -11.55 -10.52
N ALA A 91 6.34 -11.29 -11.78
CA ALA A 91 6.13 -9.93 -12.26
C ALA A 91 4.90 -9.24 -11.61
N ASN A 92 4.09 -10.01 -10.86
CA ASN A 92 2.81 -9.57 -10.32
C ASN A 92 2.64 -9.94 -8.84
N THR A 93 3.66 -9.64 -8.02
CA THR A 93 3.56 -9.80 -6.58
C THR A 93 2.52 -8.84 -6.04
N LYS A 94 1.57 -9.38 -5.28
CA LYS A 94 0.48 -8.61 -4.68
C LYS A 94 0.90 -8.13 -3.30
N VAL A 95 1.07 -6.82 -3.18
CA VAL A 95 1.31 -6.13 -1.92
C VAL A 95 0.04 -5.41 -1.51
N TRP A 96 -0.62 -5.90 -0.47
CA TRP A 96 -1.81 -5.28 0.10
C TRP A 96 -1.41 -4.28 1.17
N VAL A 97 -1.99 -3.08 1.15
CA VAL A 97 -1.66 -2.00 2.08
C VAL A 97 -2.95 -1.44 2.66
N LYS A 98 -3.02 -1.29 3.98
CA LYS A 98 -4.17 -0.65 4.64
C LYS A 98 -3.94 0.85 4.75
N ILE A 99 -4.84 1.61 4.15
CA ILE A 99 -4.82 3.07 4.19
C ILE A 99 -5.85 3.52 5.24
N PRO A 100 -5.43 4.16 6.35
CA PRO A 100 -6.35 4.57 7.42
C PRO A 100 -7.42 5.55 6.96
N SER A 101 -7.05 6.49 6.09
CA SER A 101 -7.93 7.50 5.52
C SER A 101 -7.51 7.80 4.09
N LEU A 102 -8.44 7.65 3.15
CA LEU A 102 -8.24 7.86 1.72
C LEU A 102 -9.26 8.89 1.23
N ALA A 103 -8.84 10.15 1.17
CA ALA A 103 -9.66 11.25 0.67
C ALA A 103 -10.02 11.07 -0.81
N THR A 104 -11.10 11.70 -1.25
CA THR A 104 -11.48 11.74 -2.67
C THR A 104 -10.34 12.31 -3.52
N GLY A 105 -10.08 11.68 -4.67
CA GLY A 105 -9.00 12.04 -5.57
C GLY A 105 -7.77 11.16 -5.42
N ALA A 106 -6.62 11.68 -5.88
CA ALA A 106 -5.37 10.94 -5.94
C ALA A 106 -4.55 11.09 -4.64
N THR A 107 -4.10 9.97 -4.11
CA THR A 107 -3.20 9.87 -2.95
C THR A 107 -1.92 9.16 -3.37
N SER A 108 -0.77 9.73 -3.01
CA SER A 108 0.54 9.12 -3.27
C SER A 108 0.98 8.27 -2.09
N LEU A 109 1.38 7.05 -2.39
CA LEU A 109 2.07 6.12 -1.50
C LEU A 109 3.50 5.89 -2.02
N TYR A 110 4.39 5.49 -1.12
CA TYR A 110 5.78 5.23 -1.45
C TYR A 110 6.17 3.85 -0.93
N LEU A 111 6.51 2.96 -1.86
CA LEU A 111 6.97 1.60 -1.58
C LEU A 111 8.50 1.60 -1.59
N PHE A 112 9.10 1.28 -0.46
CA PHE A 112 10.55 1.17 -0.24
C PHE A 112 11.01 -0.28 -0.26
N TYR A 113 12.23 -0.50 -0.77
CA TYR A 113 12.93 -1.79 -0.78
C TYR A 113 14.44 -1.59 -0.94
N GLY A 114 15.21 -2.67 -0.82
CA GLY A 114 16.67 -2.69 -0.92
C GLY A 114 17.40 -2.51 0.40
N ASN A 115 16.77 -2.86 1.51
CA ASN A 115 17.40 -2.91 2.83
C ASN A 115 17.68 -4.37 3.23
N PRO A 116 18.90 -4.88 3.04
CA PRO A 116 19.21 -6.29 3.30
C PRO A 116 19.26 -6.67 4.79
N ALA A 117 19.29 -5.68 5.69
CA ALA A 117 19.34 -5.91 7.15
C ALA A 117 17.94 -5.93 7.79
N ASP A 118 16.90 -5.74 7.01
CA ASP A 118 15.54 -5.58 7.50
C ASP A 118 14.83 -6.93 7.67
N TYR A 119 13.93 -6.98 8.64
CA TYR A 119 13.11 -8.16 8.92
C TYR A 119 11.72 -8.02 8.29
N ASP A 120 11.05 -9.15 8.08
CA ASP A 120 9.70 -9.14 7.53
C ASP A 120 8.73 -8.43 8.50
N ALA A 121 7.94 -7.51 7.97
CA ALA A 121 6.92 -6.77 8.70
C ALA A 121 5.52 -6.95 8.10
N ALA A 122 5.38 -7.87 7.13
CA ALA A 122 4.10 -8.18 6.51
C ALA A 122 3.15 -8.82 7.56
N ASN A 123 1.93 -8.31 7.65
CA ASN A 123 0.91 -8.79 8.59
C ASN A 123 -0.49 -8.67 7.99
N GLY A 124 -1.07 -9.80 7.55
CA GLY A 124 -2.40 -9.86 6.96
C GLY A 124 -3.53 -9.49 7.91
N ASP A 125 -3.46 -9.89 9.19
CA ASP A 125 -4.47 -9.55 10.22
C ASP A 125 -4.56 -8.04 10.47
N SER A 126 -3.45 -7.32 10.30
CA SER A 126 -3.42 -5.85 10.42
C SER A 126 -4.02 -5.17 9.18
N VAL A 127 -3.99 -5.82 8.02
CA VAL A 127 -4.47 -5.27 6.74
C VAL A 127 -5.96 -5.53 6.52
N PHE A 128 -6.44 -6.74 6.78
CA PHE A 128 -7.81 -7.15 6.47
C PHE A 128 -8.65 -7.34 7.73
N THR A 129 -9.94 -7.02 7.65
CA THR A 129 -10.89 -7.27 8.76
C THR A 129 -11.10 -8.77 9.01
N PHE A 130 -11.00 -9.59 7.96
CA PHE A 130 -11.03 -11.05 8.04
C PHE A 130 -9.85 -11.58 7.23
N PHE A 131 -8.96 -12.31 7.89
CA PHE A 131 -7.75 -12.87 7.27
C PHE A 131 -7.58 -14.33 7.66
N ASP A 132 -7.05 -15.10 6.72
CA ASP A 132 -6.57 -16.48 6.87
C ASP A 132 -5.56 -16.72 5.75
N ASP A 133 -4.33 -17.07 6.09
CA ASP A 133 -3.27 -17.39 5.13
C ASP A 133 -3.20 -18.89 4.80
N PHE A 134 -4.04 -19.71 5.44
CA PHE A 134 -4.11 -21.16 5.34
C PHE A 134 -2.74 -21.87 5.55
N ASN A 135 -1.78 -21.18 6.18
CA ASN A 135 -0.44 -21.70 6.43
C ASN A 135 -0.37 -22.54 7.72
N LEU A 136 -1.39 -22.40 8.56
CA LEU A 136 -1.65 -23.35 9.63
C LEU A 136 -2.37 -24.55 8.99
N GLY A 137 -1.76 -25.74 9.04
CA GLY A 137 -2.41 -27.01 8.66
C GLY A 137 -3.60 -27.41 9.55
N TYR A 138 -4.33 -26.42 10.08
CA TYR A 138 -5.41 -26.52 11.04
C TYR A 138 -6.76 -26.47 10.31
N VAL A 139 -7.49 -27.58 10.41
CA VAL A 139 -8.95 -27.61 10.22
C VAL A 139 -9.59 -27.09 11.51
N ASP A 140 -9.99 -25.81 11.53
CA ASP A 140 -10.81 -25.28 12.63
C ASP A 140 -12.25 -25.80 12.48
N ASN A 141 -12.66 -26.69 13.38
CA ASN A 141 -14.01 -27.20 13.52
C ASN A 141 -14.79 -26.52 14.67
N SER A 142 -14.40 -25.32 15.08
CA SER A 142 -14.88 -24.73 16.34
C SER A 142 -15.22 -23.24 16.35
N ASN A 143 -15.41 -22.54 15.22
CA ASN A 143 -15.88 -21.14 15.26
C ASN A 143 -16.79 -20.67 14.11
N GLY A 144 -17.49 -21.57 13.41
CA GLY A 144 -18.40 -21.16 12.33
C GLY A 144 -17.71 -20.43 11.17
N LYS A 145 -16.37 -20.47 11.10
CA LYS A 145 -15.62 -20.10 9.89
C LYS A 145 -15.81 -21.22 8.86
N PRO A 146 -16.19 -20.89 7.60
CA PRO A 146 -16.46 -21.91 6.60
C PRO A 146 -15.20 -22.74 6.32
N THR A 147 -15.35 -24.07 6.39
CA THR A 147 -14.28 -25.03 6.10
C THR A 147 -13.79 -24.95 4.64
N PRO A 148 -12.54 -25.37 4.35
CA PRO A 148 -11.75 -24.92 3.19
C PRO A 148 -12.34 -25.07 1.76
N PRO A 149 -13.27 -26.00 1.44
CA PRO A 149 -13.84 -26.05 0.09
C PRO A 149 -14.80 -24.91 -0.25
N GLU A 150 -15.41 -24.27 0.76
CA GLU A 150 -16.40 -23.20 0.54
C GLU A 150 -15.76 -21.80 0.49
N ALA A 151 -14.67 -21.61 1.24
CA ALA A 151 -13.87 -20.38 1.18
C ALA A 151 -13.26 -20.19 -0.21
N GLN A 152 -12.65 -21.22 -0.80
CA GLN A 152 -12.07 -21.16 -2.17
C GLN A 152 -13.09 -20.81 -3.25
N LYS A 153 -14.36 -21.20 -3.07
CA LYS A 153 -15.44 -20.85 -4.01
C LYS A 153 -15.80 -19.37 -3.92
N ARG A 154 -15.69 -18.75 -2.73
CA ARG A 154 -15.95 -17.32 -2.51
C ARG A 154 -14.89 -16.39 -3.09
N TRP A 155 -13.63 -16.77 -3.27
CA TRP A 155 -12.65 -15.88 -3.95
C TRP A 155 -12.88 -15.79 -5.47
N LYS A 156 -13.57 -16.78 -6.07
CA LYS A 156 -13.96 -16.74 -7.49
C LYS A 156 -15.32 -16.09 -7.73
N THR A 157 -16.23 -16.07 -6.75
CA THR A 157 -17.57 -15.45 -6.87
C THR A 157 -17.78 -14.18 -6.05
N ALA A 158 -16.88 -13.84 -5.13
CA ALA A 158 -16.73 -12.49 -4.60
C ALA A 158 -15.77 -11.68 -5.49
N SER A 159 -16.05 -11.68 -6.80
CA SER A 159 -15.91 -10.45 -7.57
C SER A 159 -16.82 -9.41 -6.92
N LEU A 160 -16.36 -8.82 -5.82
CA LEU A 160 -16.92 -7.56 -5.35
C LEU A 160 -16.85 -6.60 -6.55
N PRO A 161 -17.92 -5.84 -6.86
CA PRO A 161 -18.06 -5.08 -8.11
C PRO A 161 -17.09 -3.89 -8.24
N TRP A 162 -16.02 -3.86 -7.46
CA TRP A 162 -15.06 -2.76 -7.37
C TRP A 162 -13.63 -3.27 -7.51
N GLN A 163 -13.31 -3.83 -8.67
CA GLN A 163 -11.93 -3.81 -9.16
C GLN A 163 -11.62 -2.38 -9.60
N TRP A 164 -10.88 -1.63 -8.79
CA TRP A 164 -10.35 -0.34 -9.23
C TRP A 164 -9.20 -0.59 -10.20
N PRO A 165 -9.19 0.04 -11.38
CA PRO A 165 -8.04 -0.03 -12.27
C PRO A 165 -6.86 0.70 -11.61
N VAL A 166 -5.85 -0.03 -11.18
CA VAL A 166 -4.51 0.53 -10.96
C VAL A 166 -3.89 0.65 -12.35
N THR A 167 -3.88 1.86 -12.92
CA THR A 167 -3.13 2.11 -14.14
C THR A 167 -1.66 2.32 -13.76
N THR A 168 -0.80 1.40 -14.18
CA THR A 168 0.63 1.64 -14.26
C THR A 168 0.95 2.21 -15.66
N PRO A 169 1.85 3.20 -15.78
CA PRO A 169 2.51 3.45 -17.05
C PRO A 169 3.38 2.27 -17.48
#